data_AF-A0AAE7BG21-F1
#
_entry.id   AF-A0AAE7BG21-F1
#
_cell.length_a   1.000
_cell.length_b   1.000
_cell.length_c   1.000
_cell.angle_alpha   90.00
_cell.angle_beta   90.00
_cell.angle_gamma   90.00
#
_symmetry.space_group_name_H-M   'P 1'
#
loop_
_entity.id
_entity.type
_entity.pdbx_description
1 polymer ?
#
loop_
_entity_poly.entity_id
_entity_poly.type
_entity_poly.pdbx_seq_one_letter_code
_entity_poly.pdbx_strand_id
1 'polypeptide(L)'
;MTITNTTQSFSSLKGAIKVTNIDNNSSKESSDTLADAVSVNIDSDGLNTTSLLNSLEEETVIQARNGYVNEEEKKQKQMIDEHYAKMNEENKNFAYPSAHISEKYFDIASPYYVEGLTKEERKTAYSQEINYLNNGHLITYRSNDPVLRDMPLIYGDVDVAQRKAYDREKVNEQFQTLLNKYNVTIPQDTKLTFTIDPNTLKATVSGTDDETLAKAVEDVMNTANNAKELFRHIISSRSDDSTQYNGTSASKYNLTQNIKNVTGYNLKDLEIKDGKFVTEDGTNVAEIYIKKINENPNMSDFVKQMSIASNVAGLTKLAKNGFDSVPDLVLSIDYENGSFYDVKQSENFGTGKRQWIDELKASKPKNLTNLKIEEESSSKTEILKEAFEIISDENKNIKLLDKDRHILSKEELMLKYLLGYEEEIKNEDLYSFIEKLKKKVDEVKIDNNIS
;
A
#
# COMPACT_ATOMS: atom_id res chain seq x y z
N MET A 1 -64.00 4.47 -29.14
CA MET A 1 -62.87 4.82 -28.26
C MET A 1 -61.65 4.28 -28.96
N THR A 2 -60.96 5.15 -29.69
CA THR A 2 -60.05 4.77 -30.78
C THR A 2 -58.68 5.32 -30.43
N ILE A 3 -57.71 4.42 -30.34
CA ILE A 3 -56.31 4.70 -29.99
C ILE A 3 -55.65 5.44 -31.16
N THR A 4 -55.04 6.59 -30.91
CA THR A 4 -54.15 7.27 -31.87
C THR A 4 -52.72 7.24 -31.36
N ASN A 5 -51.93 6.31 -31.89
CA ASN A 5 -50.47 6.31 -31.79
C ASN A 5 -49.92 7.48 -32.60
N THR A 6 -49.06 8.31 -32.01
CA THR A 6 -48.18 9.22 -32.75
C THR A 6 -46.74 8.84 -32.43
N THR A 7 -46.14 8.05 -33.31
CA THR A 7 -44.72 7.69 -33.28
C THR A 7 -43.91 8.91 -33.71
N GLN A 8 -43.04 9.43 -32.84
CA GLN A 8 -42.02 10.40 -33.24
C GLN A 8 -40.77 9.64 -33.72
N SER A 9 -40.39 9.85 -34.97
CA SER A 9 -39.15 9.32 -35.55
C SER A 9 -38.03 10.37 -35.47
N PHE A 10 -36.89 10.00 -34.92
CA PHE A 10 -35.67 10.81 -34.97
C PHE A 10 -34.78 10.35 -36.13
N SER A 11 -34.39 11.26 -37.01
CA SER A 11 -33.29 11.04 -37.96
C SER A 11 -32.08 11.88 -37.54
N SER A 12 -30.96 11.21 -37.31
CA SER A 12 -29.68 11.85 -37.00
C SER A 12 -28.90 12.13 -38.29
N LEU A 13 -28.70 13.41 -38.62
CA LEU A 13 -27.62 13.83 -39.51
C LEU A 13 -26.66 14.73 -38.72
N LYS A 14 -25.39 14.30 -38.71
CA LYS A 14 -24.17 15.00 -38.28
C LYS A 14 -24.37 16.40 -37.65
N GLY A 15 -24.25 16.44 -36.32
CA GLY A 15 -23.72 17.58 -35.57
C GLY A 15 -24.35 18.95 -35.84
N ALA A 16 -25.56 19.17 -35.31
CA ALA A 16 -26.07 20.42 -34.72
C ALA A 16 -27.60 20.36 -34.66
N ILE A 17 -28.18 20.25 -33.46
CA ILE A 17 -29.62 20.45 -33.28
C ILE A 17 -29.86 21.95 -33.30
N LYS A 18 -30.46 22.45 -34.38
CA LYS A 18 -30.94 23.83 -34.47
C LYS A 18 -32.43 23.84 -34.15
N VAL A 19 -32.79 24.30 -32.95
CA VAL A 19 -34.20 24.52 -32.59
C VAL A 19 -34.60 25.89 -33.09
N THR A 20 -35.49 25.93 -34.09
CA THR A 20 -36.22 27.15 -34.47
C THR A 20 -37.64 27.06 -33.91
N ASN A 21 -37.98 27.94 -32.98
CA ASN A 21 -39.36 28.14 -32.54
C ASN A 21 -40.15 28.81 -33.68
N ILE A 22 -41.23 28.17 -34.09
CA ILE A 22 -42.26 28.77 -34.94
C ILE A 22 -43.45 29.04 -34.03
N ASP A 23 -43.58 30.29 -33.59
CA ASP A 23 -44.77 30.75 -32.86
C ASP A 23 -45.91 30.95 -33.86
N ASN A 24 -46.87 30.02 -33.84
CA ASN A 24 -48.20 30.19 -34.37
C ASN A 24 -49.18 30.01 -33.20
N ASN A 25 -49.79 31.09 -32.70
CA ASN A 25 -51.19 31.44 -33.05
C ASN A 25 -51.82 32.42 -32.03
N SER A 26 -52.82 33.10 -32.58
CA SER A 26 -53.74 34.13 -32.13
C SER A 26 -54.47 34.04 -30.76
N SER A 27 -54.69 35.24 -30.19
CA SER A 27 -55.88 35.78 -29.49
C SER A 27 -56.42 35.19 -28.15
N LYS A 28 -56.51 36.10 -27.14
CA LYS A 28 -57.51 36.32 -26.05
C LYS A 28 -58.53 35.19 -25.75
N GLU A 29 -58.83 34.76 -24.51
CA GLU A 29 -59.27 35.54 -23.33
C GLU A 29 -59.37 34.65 -22.05
N SER A 30 -59.09 35.24 -20.86
CA SER A 30 -59.64 35.04 -19.49
C SER A 30 -59.65 33.72 -18.67
N SER A 31 -59.30 33.93 -17.39
CA SER A 31 -59.75 33.37 -16.08
C SER A 31 -59.14 32.09 -15.47
N ASP A 32 -58.37 32.34 -14.41
CA ASP A 32 -58.38 31.74 -13.06
C ASP A 32 -58.29 30.22 -12.80
N THR A 33 -57.20 29.91 -12.09
CA THR A 33 -57.04 28.94 -10.99
C THR A 33 -56.93 27.43 -11.31
N LEU A 34 -55.70 26.89 -11.19
CA LEU A 34 -55.25 26.01 -10.08
C LEU A 34 -54.00 25.19 -10.45
N ALA A 35 -53.15 25.04 -9.42
CA ALA A 35 -52.18 23.97 -9.18
C ALA A 35 -50.80 24.04 -9.88
N ASP A 36 -49.82 24.43 -9.05
CA ASP A 36 -48.49 23.81 -8.91
C ASP A 36 -47.91 23.13 -10.16
N ALA A 37 -47.35 23.96 -11.04
CA ALA A 37 -46.14 23.56 -11.74
C ALA A 37 -44.97 24.16 -10.97
N VAL A 38 -44.41 23.39 -10.03
CA VAL A 38 -42.99 23.54 -9.70
C VAL A 38 -42.27 23.28 -11.01
N SER A 39 -41.81 24.35 -11.66
CA SER A 39 -40.84 24.24 -12.73
C SER A 39 -39.55 23.74 -12.09
N VAL A 40 -39.41 22.41 -12.03
CA VAL A 40 -38.12 21.78 -11.80
C VAL A 40 -37.27 22.19 -13.00
N ASN A 41 -36.34 23.10 -12.75
CA ASN A 41 -35.33 23.46 -13.70
C ASN A 41 -34.62 22.16 -14.07
N ILE A 42 -34.68 21.78 -15.35
CA ILE A 42 -33.87 20.68 -15.87
C ILE A 42 -32.45 21.23 -15.89
N ASP A 43 -31.74 21.13 -14.77
CA ASP A 43 -30.43 21.75 -14.63
C ASP A 43 -29.44 21.09 -15.59
N SER A 44 -28.84 21.98 -16.38
CA SER A 44 -27.78 21.81 -17.38
C SER A 44 -26.47 21.23 -16.86
N ASP A 45 -26.45 20.63 -15.68
CA ASP A 45 -25.21 20.35 -14.92
C ASP A 45 -24.44 19.15 -15.48
N GLY A 46 -25.11 18.13 -16.01
CA GLY A 46 -24.45 17.03 -16.72
C GLY A 46 -23.75 17.46 -18.02
N LEU A 47 -24.31 18.46 -18.72
CA LEU A 47 -23.71 19.02 -19.94
C LEU A 47 -22.53 19.95 -19.60
N ASN A 48 -22.65 20.68 -18.49
CA ASN A 48 -21.64 21.63 -18.02
C ASN A 48 -20.40 20.90 -17.48
N THR A 49 -20.59 19.85 -16.67
CA THR A 49 -19.50 19.00 -16.14
C THR A 49 -18.69 18.34 -17.26
N THR A 50 -19.35 17.75 -18.27
CA THR A 50 -18.66 17.17 -19.44
C THR A 50 -17.84 18.22 -20.19
N SER A 51 -18.37 19.43 -20.35
CA SER A 51 -17.62 20.54 -20.96
C SER A 51 -16.43 20.97 -20.10
N LEU A 52 -16.58 21.03 -18.77
CA LEU A 52 -15.50 21.38 -17.84
C LEU A 52 -14.39 20.32 -17.84
N LEU A 53 -14.76 19.04 -17.77
CA LEU A 53 -13.85 17.89 -17.80
C LEU A 53 -12.93 17.96 -19.03
N ASN A 54 -13.48 18.30 -20.20
CA ASN A 54 -12.71 18.43 -21.43
C ASN A 54 -11.87 19.73 -21.52
N SER A 55 -12.17 20.73 -20.69
CA SER A 55 -11.51 22.06 -20.74
C SER A 55 -10.37 22.23 -19.75
N LEU A 56 -10.45 21.53 -18.61
CA LEU A 56 -9.47 21.63 -17.53
C LEU A 56 -8.38 20.58 -17.71
N GLU A 57 -7.14 20.93 -17.37
CA GLU A 57 -6.07 19.95 -17.30
C GLU A 57 -6.39 18.91 -16.22
N GLU A 58 -6.27 17.64 -16.61
CA GLU A 58 -6.40 16.51 -15.70
C GLU A 58 -5.24 16.51 -14.69
N GLU A 59 -5.58 16.45 -13.40
CA GLU A 59 -4.60 16.45 -12.32
C GLU A 59 -4.95 15.38 -11.30
N THR A 60 -3.93 14.69 -10.79
CA THR A 60 -4.10 13.75 -9.68
C THR A 60 -4.12 14.53 -8.37
N VAL A 61 -5.30 14.72 -7.80
CA VAL A 61 -5.53 15.49 -6.57
C VAL A 61 -5.51 14.59 -5.34
N ILE A 62 -6.13 13.42 -5.42
CA ILE A 62 -6.16 12.44 -4.34
C ILE A 62 -4.77 11.83 -4.17
N GLN A 63 -4.30 11.74 -2.93
CA GLN A 63 -3.06 11.07 -2.56
C GLN A 63 -3.36 9.98 -1.52
N ALA A 64 -2.94 8.75 -1.79
CA ALA A 64 -3.25 7.62 -0.90
C ALA A 64 -2.59 7.73 0.48
N ARG A 65 -1.48 8.46 0.59
CA ARG A 65 -0.69 8.71 1.81
C ARG A 65 -0.35 10.19 1.88
N ASN A 66 -0.54 10.81 3.05
CA ASN A 66 -0.56 12.26 3.18
C ASN A 66 0.49 12.80 4.18
N GLY A 67 1.58 12.05 4.38
CA GLY A 67 2.72 12.53 5.17
C GLY A 67 2.40 12.71 6.65
N TYR A 68 1.59 11.82 7.23
CA TYR A 68 1.36 11.78 8.68
C TYR A 68 2.68 11.76 9.46
N VAL A 69 2.72 12.57 10.51
CA VAL A 69 3.82 12.63 11.46
C VAL A 69 3.26 12.43 12.86
N ASN A 70 3.83 11.48 13.59
CA ASN A 70 3.55 11.34 15.00
C ASN A 70 4.30 12.42 15.79
N GLU A 71 3.58 13.44 16.26
CA GLU A 71 4.18 14.55 17.01
C GLU A 71 4.71 14.11 18.39
N GLU A 72 4.16 13.06 19.01
CA GLU A 72 4.72 12.48 20.23
C GLU A 72 6.09 11.83 19.94
N GLU A 73 6.20 11.05 18.86
CA GLU A 73 7.46 10.42 18.42
C GLU A 73 8.53 11.47 18.08
N LYS A 74 8.14 12.48 17.31
CA LYS A 74 9.02 13.59 16.93
C LYS A 74 9.56 14.31 18.16
N LYS A 75 8.70 14.58 19.15
CA LYS A 75 9.11 15.19 20.43
C LYS A 75 10.06 14.29 21.21
N GLN A 76 9.80 12.98 21.28
CA GLN A 76 10.69 12.03 21.96
C GLN A 76 12.07 11.97 21.30
N LYS A 77 12.14 11.92 19.97
CA LYS A 77 13.40 11.96 19.21
C LYS A 77 14.18 13.25 19.51
N GLN A 78 13.51 14.40 19.49
CA GLN A 78 14.14 15.68 19.81
C GLN A 78 14.70 15.70 21.24
N MET A 79 13.95 15.20 22.24
CA MET A 79 14.43 15.13 23.62
C MET A 79 15.68 14.26 23.77
N ILE A 80 15.71 13.11 23.10
CA ILE A 80 16.86 12.21 23.06
C ILE A 80 18.06 12.93 22.39
N ASP A 81 17.87 13.53 21.22
CA ASP A 81 18.94 14.20 20.49
C ASP A 81 19.55 15.35 21.29
N GLU A 82 18.71 16.22 21.87
CA GLU A 82 19.17 17.34 22.70
C GLU A 82 19.95 16.85 23.92
N HIS A 83 19.49 15.77 24.56
CA HIS A 83 20.18 15.17 25.70
C HIS A 83 21.56 14.65 25.32
N TYR A 84 21.66 13.80 24.29
CA TYR A 84 22.92 13.16 23.93
C TYR A 84 23.89 14.10 23.21
N ALA A 85 23.39 15.12 22.50
CA ALA A 85 24.22 16.20 21.99
C ALA A 85 24.92 16.93 23.15
N LYS A 86 24.18 17.26 24.22
CA LYS A 86 24.73 17.90 25.41
C LYS A 86 25.74 17.00 26.12
N MET A 87 25.40 15.72 26.36
CA MET A 87 26.30 14.76 26.99
C MET A 87 27.59 14.58 26.19
N ASN A 88 27.50 14.56 24.86
CA ASN A 88 28.67 14.47 23.99
C ASN A 88 29.62 15.67 24.14
N GLU A 89 29.09 16.89 24.21
CA GLU A 89 29.90 18.09 24.44
C GLU A 89 30.56 18.08 25.83
N GLU A 90 29.88 17.56 26.86
CA GLU A 90 30.47 17.37 28.18
C GLU A 90 31.60 16.31 28.15
N ASN A 91 31.34 15.15 27.55
CA ASN A 91 32.27 14.03 27.47
C ASN A 91 33.57 14.38 26.73
N LYS A 92 33.51 15.23 25.69
CA LYS A 92 34.68 15.68 24.93
C LYS A 92 35.67 16.52 25.75
N ASN A 93 35.27 17.06 26.90
CA ASN A 93 36.16 17.81 27.78
C ASN A 93 37.09 16.90 28.61
N PHE A 94 36.88 15.58 28.58
CA PHE A 94 37.73 14.61 29.25
C PHE A 94 38.85 14.12 28.32
N ALA A 95 40.02 13.81 28.89
CA ALA A 95 41.17 13.33 28.12
C ALA A 95 40.86 12.02 27.35
N TYR A 96 39.98 11.18 27.90
CA TYR A 96 39.52 9.93 27.29
C TYR A 96 37.99 9.83 27.36
N PRO A 97 37.26 10.45 26.41
CA PRO A 97 35.79 10.55 26.46
C PRO A 97 35.06 9.20 26.57
N SER A 98 35.52 8.18 25.85
CA SER A 98 34.92 6.84 25.90
C SER A 98 35.11 6.15 27.26
N ALA A 99 36.29 6.31 27.87
CA ALA A 99 36.56 5.79 29.21
C ALA A 99 35.69 6.50 30.25
N HIS A 100 35.56 7.83 30.15
CA HIS A 100 34.68 8.61 31.00
C HIS A 100 33.20 8.15 30.90
N ILE A 101 32.70 7.91 29.69
CA ILE A 101 31.35 7.35 29.48
C ILE A 101 31.22 5.98 30.16
N SER A 102 32.24 5.11 30.03
CA SER A 102 32.23 3.81 30.72
C SER A 102 32.20 3.95 32.24
N GLU A 103 32.93 4.92 32.81
CA GLU A 103 32.94 5.20 34.25
C GLU A 103 31.56 5.68 34.74
N LYS A 104 30.94 6.64 34.03
CA LYS A 104 29.58 7.15 34.31
C LYS A 104 28.57 6.03 34.49
N TYR A 105 28.65 5.00 33.65
CA TYR A 105 27.64 3.95 33.61
C TYR A 105 28.06 2.68 34.34
N PHE A 106 29.33 2.32 34.49
CA PHE A 106 29.71 1.00 35.01
C PHE A 106 30.61 1.01 36.24
N ASP A 107 31.18 2.15 36.64
CA ASP A 107 32.03 2.25 37.83
C ASP A 107 31.30 2.94 38.98
N ILE A 108 30.80 2.15 39.93
CA ILE A 108 30.08 2.65 41.12
C ILE A 108 30.98 3.53 42.01
N ALA A 109 32.30 3.36 41.95
CA ALA A 109 33.23 4.16 42.72
C ALA A 109 33.57 5.50 42.04
N SER A 110 33.19 5.70 40.79
CA SER A 110 33.46 6.93 40.05
C SER A 110 32.63 8.09 40.61
N PRO A 111 33.22 9.30 40.77
CA PRO A 111 32.46 10.49 41.14
C PRO A 111 31.45 10.92 40.06
N TYR A 112 31.53 10.35 38.86
CA TYR A 112 30.64 10.61 37.73
C TYR A 112 29.55 9.54 37.56
N TYR A 113 29.48 8.56 38.47
CA TYR A 113 28.53 7.46 38.38
C TYR A 113 27.08 7.96 38.37
N VAL A 114 26.31 7.54 37.36
CA VAL A 114 24.89 7.88 37.24
C VAL A 114 24.06 6.89 38.05
N GLU A 115 23.47 7.37 39.14
CA GLU A 115 22.58 6.63 40.03
C GLU A 115 21.13 6.54 39.48
N GLY A 116 20.33 5.64 40.04
CA GLY A 116 18.88 5.56 39.74
C GLY A 116 18.50 4.96 38.38
N LEU A 117 19.46 4.40 37.64
CA LEU A 117 19.22 3.66 36.39
C LEU A 117 19.16 2.15 36.64
N THR A 118 18.21 1.49 35.99
CA THR A 118 18.18 0.02 35.87
C THR A 118 19.35 -0.48 35.00
N LYS A 119 19.60 -1.79 35.02
CA LYS A 119 20.65 -2.42 34.20
C LYS A 119 20.45 -2.15 32.70
N GLU A 120 19.21 -2.20 32.22
CA GLU A 120 18.92 -1.98 30.79
C GLU A 120 18.99 -0.50 30.42
N GLU A 121 18.44 0.41 31.22
CA GLU A 121 18.59 1.86 30.98
C GLU A 121 20.05 2.29 30.95
N ARG A 122 20.88 1.70 31.83
CA ARG A 122 22.33 1.95 31.87
C ARG A 122 23.04 1.50 30.60
N LYS A 123 22.71 0.31 30.08
CA LYS A 123 23.24 -0.15 28.78
C LYS A 123 22.77 0.74 27.63
N THR A 124 21.50 1.13 27.63
CA THR A 124 20.92 2.02 26.62
C THR A 124 21.63 3.37 26.62
N ALA A 125 21.70 4.05 27.76
CA ALA A 125 22.35 5.36 27.87
C ALA A 125 23.83 5.32 27.50
N TYR A 126 24.57 4.31 27.98
CA TYR A 126 25.94 4.07 27.56
C TYR A 126 26.07 3.91 26.04
N SER A 127 25.24 3.05 25.44
CA SER A 127 25.28 2.79 23.99
C SER A 127 24.95 4.03 23.17
N GLN A 128 23.97 4.82 23.61
CA GLN A 128 23.56 6.05 22.91
C GLN A 128 24.66 7.12 22.99
N GLU A 129 25.29 7.32 24.16
CA GLU A 129 26.42 8.26 24.30
C GLU A 129 27.64 7.83 23.46
N ILE A 130 27.98 6.54 23.45
CA ILE A 130 29.07 6.02 22.59
C ILE A 130 28.73 6.17 21.11
N ASN A 131 27.49 5.90 20.72
CA ASN A 131 27.04 6.07 19.34
C ASN A 131 27.15 7.53 18.90
N TYR A 132 26.69 8.47 19.75
CA TYR A 132 26.79 9.90 19.49
C TYR A 132 28.26 10.34 19.41
N LEU A 133 29.10 9.92 20.35
CA LEU A 133 30.53 10.25 20.36
C LEU A 133 31.24 9.85 19.06
N ASN A 134 30.92 8.66 18.53
CA ASN A 134 31.56 8.13 17.33
C ASN A 134 31.06 8.79 16.03
N ASN A 135 29.78 9.20 15.97
CA ASN A 135 29.13 9.62 14.72
C ASN A 135 28.77 11.11 14.67
N GLY A 136 28.82 11.82 15.80
CA GLY A 136 28.35 13.20 15.93
C GLY A 136 26.83 13.37 15.91
N HIS A 137 26.08 12.27 15.81
CA HIS A 137 24.62 12.19 15.85
C HIS A 137 24.21 10.76 16.22
N LEU A 138 22.93 10.55 16.55
CA LEU A 138 22.40 9.21 16.80
C LEU A 138 21.99 8.52 15.50
N ILE A 139 22.41 7.27 15.35
CA ILE A 139 21.97 6.37 14.27
C ILE A 139 20.65 5.69 14.63
N THR A 140 20.45 5.41 15.92
CA THR A 140 19.26 4.69 16.41
C THR A 140 18.68 5.37 17.64
N TYR A 141 17.35 5.33 17.75
CA TYR A 141 16.60 5.80 18.91
C TYR A 141 16.05 4.61 19.67
N ARG A 142 16.11 4.66 21.00
CA ARG A 142 15.65 3.59 21.88
C ARG A 142 14.39 4.06 22.60
N SER A 143 13.29 3.34 22.44
CA SER A 143 12.02 3.68 23.11
C SER A 143 12.06 3.46 24.63
N ASN A 144 13.01 2.66 25.11
CA ASN A 144 13.28 2.43 26.53
C ASN A 144 14.44 3.30 27.07
N ASP A 145 14.77 4.39 26.37
CA ASP A 145 15.80 5.32 26.82
C ASP A 145 15.39 5.99 28.14
N PRO A 146 16.30 6.10 29.13
CA PRO A 146 15.97 6.73 30.40
C PRO A 146 15.53 8.19 30.29
N VAL A 147 15.91 8.91 29.22
CA VAL A 147 15.43 10.28 28.93
C VAL A 147 13.92 10.31 28.70
N LEU A 148 13.32 9.20 28.29
CA LEU A 148 11.90 9.07 27.97
C LEU A 148 11.07 8.49 29.13
N ARG A 149 11.64 8.29 30.32
CA ARG A 149 10.96 7.61 31.44
C ARG A 149 9.61 8.23 31.82
N ASP A 150 9.47 9.55 31.69
CA ASP A 150 8.25 10.30 32.01
C ASP A 150 7.40 10.63 30.76
N MET A 151 7.77 10.10 29.59
CA MET A 151 7.05 10.31 28.35
C MET A 151 6.04 9.18 28.08
N PRO A 152 4.91 9.47 27.44
CA PRO A 152 3.97 8.44 27.01
C PRO A 152 4.63 7.40 26.10
N LEU A 153 4.30 6.13 26.29
CA LEU A 153 4.74 5.09 25.37
C LEU A 153 4.03 5.21 24.02
N ILE A 154 4.79 5.00 22.94
CA ILE A 154 4.27 4.96 21.59
C ILE A 154 4.02 3.51 21.20
N TYR A 155 2.80 3.23 20.79
CA TYR A 155 2.36 1.91 20.37
C TYR A 155 2.17 1.88 18.86
N GLY A 156 2.89 0.97 18.19
CA GLY A 156 2.91 0.93 16.72
C GLY A 156 1.54 0.68 16.09
N ASP A 157 0.67 -0.09 16.74
CA ASP A 157 -0.69 -0.34 16.27
C ASP A 157 -1.59 0.91 16.40
N VAL A 158 -1.49 1.64 17.51
CA VAL A 158 -2.16 2.93 17.70
C VAL A 158 -1.66 3.93 16.65
N ASP A 159 -0.35 4.01 16.45
CA ASP A 159 0.24 4.94 15.47
C ASP A 159 -0.21 4.63 14.03
N VAL A 160 -0.23 3.35 13.66
CA VAL A 160 -0.75 2.90 12.36
C VAL A 160 -2.23 3.27 12.20
N ALA A 161 -3.05 3.07 13.23
CA ALA A 161 -4.47 3.44 13.20
C ALA A 161 -4.67 4.96 13.05
N GLN A 162 -3.92 5.76 13.80
CA GLN A 162 -3.95 7.23 13.72
C GLN A 162 -3.49 7.73 12.34
N ARG A 163 -2.43 7.15 11.79
CA ARG A 163 -1.97 7.43 10.41
C ARG A 163 -3.06 7.16 9.39
N LYS A 164 -3.70 5.98 9.45
CA LYS A 164 -4.79 5.61 8.52
C LYS A 164 -5.97 6.58 8.64
N ALA A 165 -6.34 6.97 9.86
CA ALA A 165 -7.39 7.96 10.10
C ALA A 165 -7.05 9.33 9.49
N TYR A 166 -5.83 9.82 9.72
CA TYR A 166 -5.33 11.07 9.15
C TYR A 166 -5.32 11.02 7.62
N ASP A 167 -4.80 9.93 7.03
CA ASP A 167 -4.79 9.75 5.58
C ASP A 167 -6.21 9.77 5.00
N ARG A 168 -7.20 9.17 5.70
CA ARG A 168 -8.61 9.19 5.29
C ARG A 168 -9.21 10.59 5.32
N GLU A 169 -8.93 11.41 6.33
CA GLU A 169 -9.38 12.81 6.36
C GLU A 169 -8.83 13.60 5.16
N LYS A 170 -7.55 13.42 4.86
CA LYS A 170 -6.91 14.12 3.74
C LYS A 170 -7.46 13.68 2.40
N VAL A 171 -7.73 12.38 2.22
CA VAL A 171 -8.42 11.87 1.02
C VAL A 171 -9.83 12.45 0.90
N ASN A 172 -10.58 12.58 2.01
CA ASN A 172 -11.90 13.22 2.00
C ASN A 172 -11.81 14.70 1.54
N GLU A 173 -10.88 15.47 2.11
CA GLU A 173 -10.64 16.88 1.72
C GLU A 173 -10.24 17.03 0.24
N GLN A 174 -9.35 16.15 -0.23
CA GLN A 174 -8.88 16.11 -1.62
C GLN A 174 -10.01 15.75 -2.59
N PHE A 175 -10.85 14.77 -2.24
CA PHE A 175 -12.00 14.41 -3.05
C PHE A 175 -13.02 15.54 -3.10
N GLN A 176 -13.27 16.24 -1.98
CA GLN A 176 -14.12 17.43 -2.00
C GLN A 176 -13.54 18.55 -2.89
N THR A 177 -12.22 18.75 -2.85
CA THR A 177 -11.54 19.71 -3.73
C THR A 177 -11.71 19.33 -5.20
N LEU A 178 -11.62 18.04 -5.51
CA LEU A 178 -11.82 17.50 -6.85
C LEU A 178 -13.26 17.71 -7.33
N LEU A 179 -14.27 17.43 -6.50
CA LEU A 179 -15.68 17.70 -6.79
C LEU A 179 -15.92 19.19 -7.08
N ASN A 180 -15.39 20.07 -6.22
CA ASN A 180 -15.50 21.52 -6.37
C ASN A 180 -14.85 22.02 -7.67
N LYS A 181 -13.68 21.47 -8.05
CA LYS A 181 -12.98 21.83 -9.31
C LYS A 181 -13.84 21.61 -10.55
N TYR A 182 -14.69 20.59 -10.53
CA TYR A 182 -15.58 20.23 -11.64
C TYR A 182 -17.04 20.61 -11.41
N ASN A 183 -17.33 21.45 -10.40
CA ASN A 183 -18.68 21.90 -10.04
C ASN A 183 -19.68 20.76 -9.80
N VAL A 184 -19.23 19.64 -9.22
CA VAL A 184 -20.13 18.53 -8.84
C VAL A 184 -20.47 18.66 -7.36
N THR A 185 -21.77 18.66 -7.06
CA THR A 185 -22.28 18.65 -5.68
C THR A 185 -23.00 17.33 -5.42
N ILE A 186 -22.62 16.65 -4.34
CA ILE A 186 -23.32 15.45 -3.87
C ILE A 186 -24.34 15.90 -2.82
N PRO A 187 -25.66 15.66 -3.02
CA PRO A 187 -26.67 16.06 -2.05
C PRO A 187 -26.46 15.38 -0.69
N GLN A 188 -26.84 16.10 0.36
CA GLN A 188 -26.82 15.58 1.73
C GLN A 188 -27.56 14.23 1.83
N ASP A 189 -27.01 13.31 2.62
CA ASP A 189 -27.52 11.96 2.87
C ASP A 189 -27.61 11.06 1.62
N THR A 190 -26.98 11.47 0.51
CA THR A 190 -26.75 10.60 -0.65
C THR A 190 -25.66 9.60 -0.32
N LYS A 191 -26.00 8.32 -0.44
CA LYS A 191 -25.05 7.23 -0.28
C LYS A 191 -24.52 6.81 -1.63
N LEU A 192 -23.20 6.79 -1.75
CA LEU A 192 -22.52 6.30 -2.94
C LEU A 192 -21.57 5.17 -2.56
N THR A 193 -21.42 4.20 -3.44
CA THR A 193 -20.38 3.16 -3.35
C THR A 193 -19.48 3.29 -4.56
N PHE A 194 -18.18 3.46 -4.31
CA PHE A 194 -17.14 3.45 -5.31
C PHE A 194 -16.57 2.05 -5.41
N THR A 195 -16.62 1.44 -6.59
CA THR A 195 -16.04 0.12 -6.86
C THR A 195 -14.96 0.26 -7.91
N ILE A 196 -13.75 -0.22 -7.63
CA ILE A 196 -12.59 0.01 -8.52
C ILE A 196 -12.15 -1.31 -9.15
N ASP A 197 -12.11 -1.34 -10.49
CA ASP A 197 -11.56 -2.48 -11.24
C ASP A 197 -10.01 -2.43 -11.17
N PRO A 198 -9.35 -3.49 -10.67
CA PRO A 198 -7.90 -3.52 -10.49
C PRO A 198 -7.09 -3.54 -11.80
N ASN A 199 -7.69 -3.82 -12.94
CA ASN A 199 -7.02 -3.90 -14.25
C ASN A 199 -6.99 -2.54 -14.96
N THR A 200 -8.11 -1.80 -14.88
CA THR A 200 -8.25 -0.47 -15.47
C THR A 200 -7.88 0.64 -14.49
N LEU A 201 -7.98 0.37 -13.19
CA LEU A 201 -7.86 1.35 -12.09
C LEU A 201 -8.84 2.52 -12.25
N LYS A 202 -10.00 2.24 -12.83
CA LYS A 202 -11.15 3.14 -12.93
C LYS A 202 -12.19 2.74 -11.88
N ALA A 203 -12.82 3.73 -11.28
CA ALA A 203 -13.95 3.56 -10.39
C ALA A 203 -15.26 3.50 -11.19
N THR A 204 -16.21 2.73 -10.69
CA THR A 204 -17.64 2.89 -10.99
C THR A 204 -18.36 3.39 -9.74
N VAL A 205 -19.41 4.19 -9.94
CA VAL A 205 -20.17 4.78 -8.84
C VAL A 205 -21.61 4.28 -8.86
N SER A 206 -22.10 3.84 -7.71
CA SER A 206 -23.45 3.30 -7.52
C SER A 206 -24.04 3.76 -6.18
N GLY A 207 -25.28 3.40 -5.86
CA GLY A 207 -25.93 3.71 -4.57
C GLY A 207 -26.99 4.81 -4.61
N THR A 208 -27.13 5.49 -5.75
CA THR A 208 -28.20 6.47 -6.03
C THR A 208 -28.97 6.10 -7.29
N ASP A 209 -30.26 6.44 -7.34
CA ASP A 209 -31.10 6.33 -8.54
C ASP A 209 -30.87 7.51 -9.52
N ASP A 210 -30.15 8.54 -9.10
CA ASP A 210 -29.73 9.64 -9.96
C ASP A 210 -28.53 9.22 -10.81
N GLU A 211 -28.83 8.66 -11.98
CA GLU A 211 -27.81 8.23 -12.97
C GLU A 211 -26.92 9.39 -13.43
N THR A 212 -27.43 10.63 -13.45
CA THR A 212 -26.66 11.81 -13.89
C THR A 212 -25.63 12.18 -12.84
N LEU A 213 -26.02 12.22 -11.56
CA LEU A 213 -25.12 12.44 -10.44
C LEU A 213 -24.07 11.31 -10.36
N ALA A 214 -24.50 10.05 -10.41
CA ALA A 214 -23.59 8.91 -10.35
C ALA A 214 -22.54 9.00 -11.46
N LYS A 215 -22.96 9.34 -12.68
CA LYS A 215 -22.04 9.49 -13.82
C LYS A 215 -21.11 10.68 -13.65
N ALA A 216 -21.60 11.84 -13.22
CA ALA A 216 -20.76 13.02 -12.98
C ALA A 216 -19.68 12.75 -11.91
N VAL A 217 -20.04 12.10 -10.81
CA VAL A 217 -19.09 11.72 -9.74
C VAL A 217 -18.09 10.67 -10.24
N GLU A 218 -18.54 9.68 -11.01
CA GLU A 218 -17.69 8.67 -11.64
C GLU A 218 -16.67 9.32 -12.57
N ASP A 219 -17.09 10.22 -13.46
CA ASP A 219 -16.23 10.88 -14.41
C ASP A 219 -15.17 11.75 -13.71
N VAL A 220 -15.58 12.50 -12.68
CA VAL A 220 -14.66 13.29 -11.84
C VAL A 220 -13.64 12.40 -11.13
N MET A 221 -14.05 11.30 -10.49
CA MET A 221 -13.14 10.34 -9.83
C MET A 221 -12.16 9.69 -10.82
N ASN A 222 -12.57 9.53 -12.08
CA ASN A 222 -11.78 8.88 -13.11
C ASN A 222 -10.87 9.80 -13.92
N THR A 223 -10.78 11.09 -13.56
CA THR A 223 -9.77 12.03 -14.07
C THR A 223 -8.37 11.66 -13.57
N ALA A 224 -7.35 11.79 -14.43
CA ALA A 224 -5.97 11.47 -14.11
C ALA A 224 -5.81 10.10 -13.40
N ASN A 225 -5.17 10.07 -12.23
CA ASN A 225 -4.97 8.86 -11.41
C ASN A 225 -5.80 8.86 -10.10
N ASN A 226 -6.86 9.67 -9.99
CA ASN A 226 -7.60 9.81 -8.72
C ASN A 226 -8.21 8.48 -8.24
N ALA A 227 -8.87 7.72 -9.12
CA ALA A 227 -9.38 6.37 -8.80
C ALA A 227 -8.27 5.38 -8.40
N LYS A 228 -7.08 5.46 -9.04
CA LYS A 228 -5.92 4.65 -8.68
C LYS A 228 -5.38 4.98 -7.29
N GLU A 229 -5.35 6.25 -6.92
CA GLU A 229 -4.94 6.69 -5.58
C GLU A 229 -5.97 6.28 -4.52
N LEU A 230 -7.27 6.35 -4.83
CA LEU A 230 -8.31 5.81 -3.96
C LEU A 230 -8.16 4.28 -3.77
N PHE A 231 -7.86 3.53 -4.84
CA PHE A 231 -7.58 2.08 -4.75
C PHE A 231 -6.44 1.78 -3.79
N ARG A 232 -5.32 2.51 -3.93
CA ARG A 232 -4.15 2.40 -3.05
C ARG A 232 -4.48 2.78 -1.61
N HIS A 233 -5.35 3.78 -1.43
CA HIS A 233 -5.82 4.19 -0.12
C HIS A 233 -6.63 3.09 0.56
N ILE A 234 -7.56 2.43 -0.14
CA ILE A 234 -8.33 1.30 0.41
C ILE A 234 -7.40 0.16 0.84
N ILE A 235 -6.37 -0.16 0.03
CA ILE A 235 -5.37 -1.17 0.40
C ILE A 235 -4.57 -0.76 1.64
N SER A 236 -4.23 0.53 1.77
CA SER A 236 -3.42 1.01 2.88
C SER A 236 -4.21 1.20 4.19
N SER A 237 -5.53 1.41 4.10
CA SER A 237 -6.43 1.52 5.25
C SER A 237 -7.02 0.18 5.69
N ARG A 238 -6.90 -0.90 4.89
CA ARG A 238 -7.49 -2.21 5.22
C ARG A 238 -7.14 -2.72 6.61
N SER A 239 -8.10 -3.34 7.29
CA SER A 239 -7.85 -4.18 8.46
C SER A 239 -7.60 -5.64 8.05
N ASP A 240 -7.05 -6.42 8.95
CA ASP A 240 -6.65 -7.81 8.68
C ASP A 240 -7.85 -8.73 8.39
N ASP A 241 -9.03 -8.39 8.90
CA ASP A 241 -10.29 -9.11 8.69
C ASP A 241 -11.05 -8.69 7.41
N SER A 242 -10.47 -7.82 6.58
CA SER A 242 -11.13 -7.33 5.37
C SER A 242 -11.42 -8.46 4.37
N THR A 243 -12.69 -8.71 4.08
CA THR A 243 -13.09 -9.79 3.17
C THR A 243 -12.93 -9.42 1.69
N GLN A 244 -12.55 -8.17 1.39
CA GLN A 244 -12.28 -7.72 0.02
C GLN A 244 -10.86 -8.09 -0.43
N TYR A 245 -9.95 -8.32 0.52
CA TYR A 245 -8.54 -8.50 0.25
C TYR A 245 -8.11 -9.94 0.51
N ASN A 246 -7.58 -10.60 -0.52
CA ASN A 246 -6.97 -11.92 -0.38
C ASN A 246 -5.63 -11.98 -1.12
N GLY A 247 -4.72 -12.81 -0.62
CA GLY A 247 -3.35 -12.88 -1.13
C GLY A 247 -3.25 -13.31 -2.60
N THR A 248 -4.16 -14.17 -3.07
CA THR A 248 -4.16 -14.68 -4.45
C THR A 248 -4.57 -13.60 -5.46
N SER A 249 -5.68 -12.90 -5.20
CA SER A 249 -6.13 -11.77 -6.03
C SER A 249 -5.13 -10.61 -5.98
N ALA A 250 -4.54 -10.32 -4.82
CA ALA A 250 -3.48 -9.32 -4.69
C ALA A 250 -2.23 -9.69 -5.51
N SER A 251 -1.85 -10.97 -5.52
CA SER A 251 -0.75 -11.46 -6.36
C SER A 251 -1.06 -11.33 -7.86
N LYS A 252 -2.29 -11.66 -8.29
CA LYS A 252 -2.74 -11.46 -9.68
C LYS A 252 -2.70 -9.98 -10.07
N TYR A 253 -3.20 -9.09 -9.20
CA TYR A 253 -3.15 -7.65 -9.41
C TYR A 253 -1.71 -7.16 -9.57
N ASN A 254 -0.82 -7.51 -8.64
CA ASN A 254 0.58 -7.10 -8.69
C ASN A 254 1.29 -7.60 -9.96
N LEU A 255 1.06 -8.85 -10.34
CA LEU A 255 1.58 -9.40 -11.61
C LEU A 255 1.06 -8.59 -12.80
N THR A 256 -0.26 -8.40 -12.90
CA THR A 256 -0.90 -7.71 -14.02
C THR A 256 -0.41 -6.27 -14.15
N GLN A 257 -0.31 -5.53 -13.05
CA GLN A 257 0.20 -4.17 -13.04
C GLN A 257 1.70 -4.11 -13.38
N ASN A 258 2.51 -5.04 -12.88
CA ASN A 258 3.93 -5.08 -13.20
C ASN A 258 4.13 -5.31 -14.71
N ILE A 259 3.46 -6.32 -15.26
CA ILE A 259 3.53 -6.62 -16.70
C ILE A 259 3.03 -5.44 -17.53
N LYS A 260 1.93 -4.79 -17.15
CA LYS A 260 1.43 -3.58 -17.82
C LYS A 260 2.44 -2.44 -17.77
N ASN A 261 3.03 -2.15 -16.61
CA ASN A 261 3.99 -1.06 -16.44
C ASN A 261 5.27 -1.28 -17.26
N VAL A 262 5.76 -2.52 -17.33
CA VAL A 262 6.98 -2.84 -18.08
C VAL A 262 6.68 -2.97 -19.57
N THR A 263 5.69 -3.79 -19.95
CA THR A 263 5.45 -4.15 -21.35
C THR A 263 4.55 -3.17 -22.08
N GLY A 264 3.62 -2.53 -21.38
CA GLY A 264 2.52 -1.73 -21.94
C GLY A 264 1.22 -2.51 -22.09
N TYR A 265 1.24 -3.84 -21.97
CA TYR A 265 0.08 -4.69 -22.22
C TYR A 265 -0.69 -5.03 -20.95
N ASN A 266 -2.01 -4.88 -21.00
CA ASN A 266 -2.91 -5.35 -19.97
C ASN A 266 -3.27 -6.82 -20.24
N LEU A 267 -2.94 -7.71 -19.32
CA LEU A 267 -3.15 -9.15 -19.49
C LEU A 267 -4.62 -9.54 -19.71
N LYS A 268 -5.56 -8.76 -19.16
CA LYS A 268 -7.01 -8.98 -19.33
C LYS A 268 -7.46 -8.85 -20.79
N ASP A 269 -6.74 -8.07 -21.59
CA ASP A 269 -7.09 -7.74 -22.97
C ASP A 269 -6.39 -8.65 -23.99
N LEU A 270 -5.55 -9.59 -23.52
CA LEU A 270 -4.70 -10.43 -24.36
C LEU A 270 -5.27 -11.84 -24.50
N GLU A 271 -5.06 -12.43 -25.68
CA GLU A 271 -5.41 -13.81 -25.93
C GLU A 271 -4.40 -14.75 -25.26
N ILE A 272 -4.89 -15.90 -24.78
CA ILE A 272 -4.05 -17.00 -24.32
C ILE A 272 -3.97 -18.06 -25.43
N LYS A 273 -2.79 -18.25 -26.01
CA LYS A 273 -2.49 -19.32 -26.98
C LYS A 273 -1.40 -20.24 -26.42
N ASP A 274 -1.64 -21.55 -26.47
CA ASP A 274 -0.68 -22.58 -26.00
C ASP A 274 -0.13 -22.31 -24.58
N GLY A 275 -0.99 -21.83 -23.67
CA GLY A 275 -0.61 -21.50 -22.30
C GLY A 275 0.28 -20.27 -22.15
N LYS A 276 0.24 -19.34 -23.11
CA LYS A 276 0.99 -18.07 -23.11
C LYS A 276 0.07 -16.90 -23.43
N PHE A 277 0.29 -15.76 -22.78
CA PHE A 277 -0.32 -14.50 -23.21
C PHE A 277 0.39 -14.00 -24.47
N VAL A 278 -0.36 -13.76 -25.54
CA VAL A 278 0.17 -13.31 -26.82
C VAL A 278 -0.42 -11.97 -27.23
N THR A 279 0.39 -11.12 -27.86
CA THR A 279 -0.10 -9.89 -28.49
C THR A 279 -0.84 -10.20 -29.81
N GLU A 280 -1.46 -9.20 -30.42
CA GLU A 280 -2.19 -9.36 -31.69
C GLU A 280 -1.33 -9.97 -32.81
N ASP A 281 -0.02 -9.70 -32.81
CA ASP A 281 0.93 -10.26 -33.78
C ASP A 281 1.44 -11.68 -33.44
N GLY A 282 0.98 -12.26 -32.32
CA GLY A 282 1.38 -13.57 -31.83
C GLY A 282 2.63 -13.58 -30.93
N THR A 283 3.24 -12.42 -30.65
CA THR A 283 4.42 -12.34 -29.78
C THR A 283 4.07 -12.70 -28.34
N ASN A 284 4.89 -13.54 -27.71
CA ASN A 284 4.74 -13.92 -26.30
C ASN A 284 5.12 -12.76 -25.37
N VAL A 285 4.18 -12.35 -24.52
CA VAL A 285 4.35 -11.21 -23.59
C VAL A 285 5.47 -11.45 -22.58
N ALA A 286 5.72 -12.71 -22.19
CA ALA A 286 6.82 -13.04 -21.28
C ALA A 286 8.19 -12.70 -21.90
N GLU A 287 8.35 -12.87 -23.21
CA GLU A 287 9.60 -12.53 -23.91
C GLU A 287 9.81 -11.01 -23.98
N ILE A 288 8.75 -10.25 -24.22
CA ILE A 288 8.78 -8.78 -24.17
C ILE A 288 9.20 -8.30 -22.77
N TYR A 289 8.62 -8.90 -21.72
CA TYR A 289 8.96 -8.58 -20.33
C TYR A 289 10.44 -8.88 -20.02
N ILE A 290 10.92 -10.09 -20.34
CA ILE A 290 12.31 -10.50 -20.13
C ILE A 290 13.27 -9.52 -20.81
N LYS A 291 13.00 -9.17 -22.07
CA LYS A 291 13.83 -8.24 -22.84
C LYS A 291 13.91 -6.87 -22.14
N LYS A 292 12.76 -6.28 -21.81
CA LYS A 292 12.71 -4.94 -21.19
C LYS A 292 13.37 -4.90 -19.80
N ILE A 293 13.24 -5.97 -19.01
CA ILE A 293 13.94 -6.06 -17.71
C ILE A 293 15.45 -6.14 -17.90
N ASN A 294 15.93 -6.96 -18.85
CA ASN A 294 17.37 -7.09 -19.11
C ASN A 294 17.98 -5.78 -19.63
N GLU A 295 17.24 -5.04 -20.46
CA GLU A 295 17.65 -3.75 -21.01
C GLU A 295 17.60 -2.58 -20.00
N ASN A 296 17.03 -2.78 -18.80
CA ASN A 296 16.93 -1.72 -17.79
C ASN A 296 18.31 -1.45 -17.15
N PRO A 297 18.93 -0.26 -17.34
CA PRO A 297 20.25 0.05 -16.80
C PRO A 297 20.22 0.36 -15.30
N ASN A 298 19.05 0.67 -14.74
CA ASN A 298 18.89 1.06 -13.33
C ASN A 298 18.61 -0.13 -12.41
N MET A 299 18.71 -1.34 -12.92
CA MET A 299 18.43 -2.58 -12.20
C MET A 299 19.68 -3.45 -12.17
N SER A 300 20.09 -3.90 -10.98
CA SER A 300 21.20 -4.85 -10.85
C SER A 300 20.82 -6.21 -11.45
N ASP A 301 21.81 -6.98 -11.88
CA ASP A 301 21.58 -8.30 -12.48
C ASP A 301 20.83 -9.26 -11.55
N PHE A 302 21.09 -9.16 -10.24
CA PHE A 302 20.35 -9.92 -9.24
C PHE A 302 18.85 -9.58 -9.24
N VAL A 303 18.50 -8.28 -9.24
CA VAL A 303 17.11 -7.84 -9.25
C VAL A 303 16.42 -8.17 -10.58
N LYS A 304 17.15 -8.09 -11.70
CA LYS A 304 16.65 -8.52 -13.02
C LYS A 304 16.26 -9.99 -13.01
N GLN A 305 17.17 -10.86 -12.56
CA GLN A 305 16.94 -12.31 -12.52
C GLN A 305 15.76 -12.66 -11.62
N MET A 306 15.67 -12.06 -10.43
CA MET A 306 14.55 -12.28 -9.50
C MET A 306 13.21 -11.82 -10.08
N SER A 307 13.21 -10.65 -10.72
CA SER A 307 12.02 -10.09 -11.37
C SER A 307 11.56 -10.96 -12.54
N ILE A 308 12.49 -11.45 -13.35
CA ILE A 308 12.21 -12.38 -14.46
C ILE A 308 11.64 -13.69 -13.93
N ALA A 309 12.35 -14.35 -13.01
CA ALA A 309 11.94 -15.65 -12.47
C ALA A 309 10.53 -15.60 -11.87
N SER A 310 10.26 -14.61 -11.01
CA SER A 310 8.97 -14.47 -10.34
C SER A 310 7.82 -14.16 -11.31
N ASN A 311 7.97 -13.14 -12.16
CA ASN A 311 6.87 -12.69 -13.02
C ASN A 311 6.63 -13.64 -14.20
N VAL A 312 7.66 -14.26 -14.77
CA VAL A 312 7.48 -15.24 -15.86
C VAL A 312 6.82 -16.53 -15.34
N ALA A 313 7.17 -16.98 -14.12
CA ALA A 313 6.48 -18.08 -13.49
C ALA A 313 5.00 -17.74 -13.22
N GLY A 314 4.73 -16.53 -12.72
CA GLY A 314 3.38 -16.02 -12.54
C GLY A 314 2.56 -15.98 -13.84
N LEU A 315 3.14 -15.41 -14.90
CA LEU A 315 2.54 -15.38 -16.25
C LEU A 315 2.21 -16.78 -16.75
N THR A 316 3.16 -17.69 -16.67
CA THR A 316 2.99 -19.08 -17.14
C THR A 316 1.88 -19.79 -16.38
N LYS A 317 1.87 -19.65 -15.05
CA LYS A 317 0.83 -20.26 -14.19
C LYS A 317 -0.55 -19.69 -14.51
N LEU A 318 -0.66 -18.36 -14.63
CA LEU A 318 -1.93 -17.70 -14.93
C LEU A 318 -2.43 -18.04 -16.33
N ALA A 319 -1.55 -18.03 -17.34
CA ALA A 319 -1.90 -18.38 -18.72
C ALA A 319 -2.35 -19.83 -18.84
N LYS A 320 -1.67 -20.77 -18.18
CA LYS A 320 -2.05 -22.20 -18.18
C LYS A 320 -3.44 -22.44 -17.58
N ASN A 321 -3.79 -21.69 -16.53
CA ASN A 321 -5.06 -21.87 -15.83
C ASN A 321 -6.19 -21.00 -16.40
N GLY A 322 -5.86 -19.99 -17.20
CA GLY A 322 -6.77 -18.95 -17.69
C GLY A 322 -6.73 -17.70 -16.80
N PHE A 323 -6.90 -16.53 -17.42
CA PHE A 323 -6.87 -15.24 -16.72
C PHE A 323 -7.91 -15.18 -15.59
N ASP A 324 -9.13 -15.69 -15.82
CA ASP A 324 -10.23 -15.67 -14.86
C ASP A 324 -10.16 -16.80 -13.81
N SER A 325 -9.12 -17.63 -13.83
CA SER A 325 -8.91 -18.69 -12.83
C SER A 325 -8.69 -18.17 -11.41
N VAL A 326 -8.32 -16.89 -11.27
CA VAL A 326 -8.16 -16.18 -10.02
C VAL A 326 -9.06 -14.93 -10.07
N PRO A 327 -9.94 -14.72 -9.07
CA PRO A 327 -10.76 -13.51 -9.00
C PRO A 327 -9.93 -12.23 -8.97
N ASP A 328 -10.44 -11.18 -9.60
CA ASP A 328 -9.84 -9.85 -9.55
C ASP A 328 -9.92 -9.25 -8.13
N LEU A 329 -8.90 -8.48 -7.72
CA LEU A 329 -8.90 -7.72 -6.47
C LEU A 329 -9.80 -6.47 -6.60
N VAL A 330 -11.10 -6.68 -6.75
CA VAL A 330 -12.08 -5.58 -6.80
C VAL A 330 -12.27 -5.04 -5.40
N LEU A 331 -12.01 -3.75 -5.23
CA LEU A 331 -12.13 -3.06 -3.94
C LEU A 331 -13.27 -2.05 -4.00
N SER A 332 -14.01 -1.93 -2.91
CA SER A 332 -15.07 -0.94 -2.77
C SER A 332 -14.94 -0.14 -1.47
N ILE A 333 -15.50 1.06 -1.51
CA ILE A 333 -15.58 1.98 -0.38
C ILE A 333 -16.86 2.81 -0.50
N ASP A 334 -17.55 3.01 0.62
CA ASP A 334 -18.77 3.82 0.64
C ASP A 334 -18.42 5.29 0.86
N TYR A 335 -19.30 6.20 0.44
CA TYR A 335 -19.19 7.63 0.65
C TYR A 335 -20.55 8.20 1.04
N GLU A 336 -20.55 9.01 2.08
CA GLU A 336 -21.73 9.75 2.53
C GLU A 336 -21.27 10.99 3.30
N ASN A 337 -21.94 12.12 3.08
CA ASN A 337 -21.76 13.33 3.89
C ASN A 337 -20.29 13.78 4.07
N GLY A 338 -19.55 13.83 2.96
CA GLY A 338 -18.17 14.33 2.95
C GLY A 338 -17.13 13.31 3.40
N SER A 339 -17.50 12.05 3.66
CA SER A 339 -16.54 11.04 4.13
C SER A 339 -16.66 9.71 3.41
N PHE A 340 -15.51 9.11 3.12
CA PHE A 340 -15.42 7.71 2.75
C PHE A 340 -15.47 6.79 3.98
N TYR A 341 -16.14 5.65 3.87
CA TYR A 341 -16.33 4.62 4.90
C TYR A 341 -15.88 3.26 4.38
N ASP A 342 -15.01 2.60 5.14
CA ASP A 342 -14.53 1.28 4.80
C ASP A 342 -15.64 0.22 4.90
N VAL A 343 -15.67 -0.71 3.96
CA VAL A 343 -16.69 -1.76 3.88
C VAL A 343 -16.07 -3.14 4.00
N LYS A 344 -16.88 -4.11 4.48
CA LYS A 344 -16.52 -5.53 4.60
C LYS A 344 -15.27 -5.77 5.47
N GLN A 345 -15.12 -4.96 6.51
CA GLN A 345 -14.05 -5.05 7.50
C GLN A 345 -14.49 -4.38 8.81
N SER A 346 -13.87 -4.70 9.94
CA SER A 346 -14.28 -4.16 11.25
C SER A 346 -13.78 -2.74 11.52
N GLU A 347 -12.54 -2.42 11.14
CA GLU A 347 -11.98 -1.08 11.33
C GLU A 347 -12.50 -0.13 10.25
N ASN A 348 -13.10 0.97 10.70
CA ASN A 348 -13.60 2.01 9.81
C ASN A 348 -12.98 3.36 10.17
N PHE A 349 -12.46 4.04 9.16
CA PHE A 349 -11.77 5.32 9.29
C PHE A 349 -12.62 6.49 8.83
N GLY A 350 -13.88 6.28 8.47
CA GLY A 350 -14.82 7.34 8.14
C GLY A 350 -15.10 8.26 9.33
N THR A 351 -15.52 9.49 9.03
CA THR A 351 -15.88 10.49 10.04
C THR A 351 -16.91 9.92 11.01
N GLY A 352 -16.66 10.07 12.31
CA GLY A 352 -17.54 9.54 13.37
C GLY A 352 -17.45 8.04 13.63
N LYS A 353 -16.57 7.29 12.94
CA LYS A 353 -16.38 5.83 13.15
C LYS A 353 -15.05 5.45 13.83
N ARG A 354 -14.31 6.43 14.36
CA ARG A 354 -12.92 6.26 14.83
C ARG A 354 -12.74 6.10 16.33
N GLN A 355 -13.83 6.01 17.10
CA GLN A 355 -13.77 5.90 18.56
C GLN A 355 -12.93 4.70 19.03
N TRP A 356 -12.92 3.61 18.25
CA TRP A 356 -12.11 2.43 18.54
C TRP A 356 -10.60 2.73 18.60
N ILE A 357 -10.11 3.77 17.92
CA ILE A 357 -8.70 4.19 17.97
C ILE A 357 -8.38 4.76 19.35
N ASP A 358 -9.30 5.56 19.91
CA ASP A 358 -9.15 6.12 21.25
C ASP A 358 -9.24 5.02 22.32
N GLU A 359 -10.15 4.07 22.14
CA GLU A 359 -10.27 2.89 23.00
C GLU A 359 -9.02 2.00 22.92
N LEU A 360 -8.47 1.80 21.72
CA LEU A 360 -7.21 1.10 21.50
C LEU A 360 -6.07 1.82 22.24
N LYS A 361 -5.94 3.14 22.10
CA LYS A 361 -4.93 3.94 22.82
C LYS A 361 -5.11 3.83 24.34
N ALA A 362 -6.35 3.92 24.83
CA ALA A 362 -6.67 3.83 26.25
C ALA A 362 -6.43 2.43 26.84
N SER A 363 -6.52 1.37 26.02
CA SER A 363 -6.24 -0.02 26.42
C SER A 363 -4.76 -0.28 26.67
N LYS A 364 -3.86 0.59 26.17
CA LYS A 364 -2.42 0.37 26.26
C LYS A 364 -1.89 0.64 27.66
N PRO A 365 -0.87 -0.13 28.10
CA PRO A 365 -0.16 0.18 29.33
C PRO A 365 0.37 1.62 29.33
N LYS A 366 0.37 2.28 30.49
CA LYS A 366 0.90 3.65 30.58
C LYS A 366 2.42 3.69 30.75
N ASN A 367 3.00 2.67 31.39
CA ASN A 367 4.42 2.63 31.76
C ASN A 367 5.05 1.27 31.42
N LEU A 368 6.37 1.29 31.20
CA LEU A 368 7.19 0.15 30.78
C LEU A 368 7.19 -1.02 31.80
N THR A 369 7.00 -0.73 33.09
CA THR A 369 6.98 -1.74 34.17
C THR A 369 5.85 -2.77 34.04
N ASN A 370 4.82 -2.48 33.24
CA ASN A 370 3.68 -3.37 33.03
C ASN A 370 3.83 -4.24 31.76
N LEU A 371 4.90 -4.07 30.98
CA LEU A 371 5.24 -4.91 29.85
C LEU A 371 6.11 -6.07 30.37
N LYS A 372 5.54 -7.27 30.46
CA LYS A 372 6.33 -8.50 30.61
C LYS A 372 7.10 -8.70 29.31
N ILE A 373 8.38 -8.34 29.30
CA ILE A 373 9.28 -8.65 28.19
C ILE A 373 9.66 -10.13 28.35
N GLU A 374 8.98 -11.02 27.62
CA GLU A 374 9.54 -12.33 27.31
C GLU A 374 10.65 -12.09 26.27
N GLU A 375 11.89 -12.44 26.60
CA GLU A 375 13.03 -12.31 25.71
C GLU A 375 12.81 -13.18 24.44
N GLU A 376 12.39 -12.56 23.33
CA GLU A 376 12.36 -13.17 21.99
C GLU A 376 13.78 -13.35 21.42
N SER A 377 14.64 -14.11 22.10
CA SER A 377 15.88 -14.60 21.49
C SER A 377 15.64 -15.83 20.62
N SER A 378 14.43 -16.41 20.62
CA SER A 378 14.11 -17.63 19.85
C SER A 378 13.71 -17.37 18.40
N SER A 379 13.19 -16.17 18.06
CA SER A 379 12.55 -15.97 16.75
C SER A 379 13.54 -16.02 15.57
N LYS A 380 14.77 -15.53 15.72
CA LYS A 380 15.78 -15.64 14.64
C LYS A 380 16.18 -17.09 14.36
N THR A 381 16.31 -17.91 15.40
CA THR A 381 16.71 -19.31 15.29
C THR A 381 15.57 -20.19 14.80
N GLU A 382 14.32 -19.86 15.16
CA GLU A 382 13.10 -20.51 14.66
C GLU A 382 12.80 -20.16 13.21
N ILE A 383 12.97 -18.90 12.79
CA ILE A 383 12.85 -18.48 11.38
C ILE A 383 13.90 -19.17 10.49
N LEU A 384 15.13 -19.32 10.99
CA LEU A 384 16.18 -20.09 10.31
C LEU A 384 15.82 -21.58 10.23
N LYS A 385 15.23 -22.15 11.29
CA LYS A 385 14.76 -23.55 11.31
C LYS A 385 13.60 -23.79 10.34
N GLU A 386 12.59 -22.93 10.34
CA GLU A 386 11.43 -23.00 9.43
C GLU A 386 11.88 -22.89 7.97
N ALA A 387 12.78 -21.95 7.65
CA ALA A 387 13.35 -21.82 6.32
C ALA A 387 14.10 -23.09 5.88
N PHE A 388 14.76 -23.79 6.81
CA PHE A 388 15.44 -25.07 6.55
C PHE A 388 14.48 -26.27 6.42
N GLU A 389 13.40 -26.32 7.21
CA GLU A 389 12.41 -27.40 7.14
C GLU A 389 11.60 -27.36 5.83
N ILE A 390 11.23 -26.17 5.36
CA ILE A 390 10.58 -25.95 4.05
C ILE A 390 11.47 -26.47 2.90
N ILE A 391 12.79 -26.27 2.99
CA ILE A 391 13.76 -26.79 2.01
C ILE A 391 13.84 -28.33 2.05
N SER A 392 13.54 -28.97 3.19
CA SER A 392 13.67 -30.42 3.36
C SER A 392 12.46 -31.22 2.89
N ASP A 393 11.25 -30.65 2.95
CA ASP A 393 10.01 -31.38 2.65
C ASP A 393 9.60 -31.38 1.17
N GLU A 394 9.95 -30.35 0.38
CA GLU A 394 9.61 -30.32 -1.06
C GLU A 394 10.64 -31.04 -1.97
N ASN A 395 11.78 -31.47 -1.42
CA ASN A 395 12.94 -31.93 -2.19
C ASN A 395 12.98 -33.42 -2.54
N LYS A 396 11.84 -34.15 -2.50
CA LYS A 396 11.83 -35.54 -2.97
C LYS A 396 11.80 -35.69 -4.50
N ASN A 397 11.54 -34.63 -5.27
CA ASN A 397 11.36 -34.75 -6.73
C ASN A 397 12.03 -33.69 -7.61
N ILE A 398 12.89 -32.82 -7.09
CA ILE A 398 13.73 -31.98 -7.97
C ILE A 398 14.84 -32.88 -8.53
N LYS A 399 14.59 -33.49 -9.70
CA LYS A 399 15.71 -33.78 -10.59
C LYS A 399 16.35 -32.44 -10.90
N LEU A 400 17.53 -32.21 -10.35
CA LEU A 400 18.43 -31.11 -10.69
C LEU A 400 18.80 -31.27 -12.18
N LEU A 401 17.90 -30.85 -13.05
CA LEU A 401 17.98 -31.02 -14.50
C LEU A 401 18.16 -29.63 -15.10
N ASP A 402 19.42 -29.25 -15.26
CA ASP A 402 20.04 -28.87 -16.54
C ASP A 402 21.17 -27.86 -16.26
N LYS A 403 22.43 -28.26 -16.47
CA LYS A 403 23.60 -27.38 -16.30
C LYS A 403 23.64 -26.25 -17.33
N ASP A 404 22.79 -26.31 -18.35
CA ASP A 404 22.70 -25.32 -19.42
C ASP A 404 21.62 -24.24 -19.19
N ARG A 405 20.92 -24.25 -18.04
CA ARG A 405 19.95 -23.20 -17.69
C ARG A 405 20.66 -21.95 -17.16
N HIS A 406 20.58 -20.87 -17.92
CA HIS A 406 21.09 -19.54 -17.55
C HIS A 406 20.23 -18.78 -16.49
N ILE A 407 19.16 -19.37 -15.95
CA ILE A 407 18.21 -18.71 -15.04
C ILE A 407 18.00 -19.57 -13.79
N LEU A 408 18.35 -19.03 -12.62
CA LEU A 408 18.12 -19.63 -11.30
C LEU A 408 16.63 -19.59 -10.92
N SER A 409 16.17 -20.58 -10.15
CA SER A 409 14.84 -20.60 -9.54
C SER A 409 14.69 -19.53 -8.45
N LYS A 410 13.45 -19.23 -8.07
CA LYS A 410 13.12 -18.23 -7.03
C LYS A 410 13.76 -18.62 -5.69
N GLU A 411 13.72 -19.89 -5.36
CA GLU A 411 14.25 -20.47 -4.12
C GLU A 411 15.78 -20.36 -4.08
N GLU A 412 16.47 -20.62 -5.20
CA GLU A 412 17.93 -20.48 -5.33
C GLU A 412 18.38 -19.01 -5.19
N LEU A 413 17.63 -18.07 -5.77
CA LEU A 413 17.90 -16.63 -5.62
C LEU A 413 17.65 -16.12 -4.21
N MET A 414 16.60 -16.61 -3.55
CA MET A 414 16.27 -16.26 -2.17
C MET A 414 17.34 -16.79 -1.20
N LEU A 415 17.88 -17.99 -1.46
CA LEU A 415 19.03 -18.52 -0.74
C LEU A 415 20.26 -17.61 -0.90
N LYS A 416 20.57 -17.19 -2.13
CA LYS A 416 21.70 -16.28 -2.41
C LYS A 416 21.57 -14.95 -1.65
N TYR A 417 20.36 -14.40 -1.57
CA TYR A 417 20.05 -13.16 -0.84
C TYR A 417 20.13 -13.31 0.69
N LEU A 418 19.50 -14.33 1.26
CA LEU A 418 19.49 -14.57 2.72
C LEU A 418 20.90 -14.80 3.28
N LEU A 419 21.79 -15.28 2.44
CA LEU A 419 23.18 -15.53 2.79
C LEU A 419 24.08 -14.28 2.67
N GLY A 420 23.55 -13.12 2.25
CA GLY A 420 24.28 -11.84 2.26
C GLY A 420 25.45 -11.76 1.29
N TYR A 421 25.44 -12.53 0.20
CA TYR A 421 26.56 -12.62 -0.74
C TYR A 421 26.36 -11.69 -1.94
N GLU A 422 26.84 -10.46 -1.81
CA GLU A 422 27.11 -9.58 -2.95
C GLU A 422 28.50 -9.86 -3.53
N GLU A 423 28.54 -9.99 -4.86
CA GLU A 423 29.67 -10.04 -5.77
C GLU A 423 30.49 -11.36 -5.92
N GLU A 424 30.58 -11.75 -7.21
CA GLU A 424 31.52 -12.67 -7.84
C GLU A 424 31.70 -14.08 -7.26
N ILE A 425 30.70 -14.93 -7.50
CA ILE A 425 30.91 -16.37 -7.47
C ILE A 425 30.33 -16.99 -8.75
N LYS A 426 31.18 -17.72 -9.50
CA LYS A 426 30.74 -18.57 -10.62
C LYS A 426 29.81 -19.65 -10.07
N ASN A 427 28.76 -20.02 -10.82
CA ASN A 427 27.74 -21.00 -10.40
C ASN A 427 28.31 -22.28 -9.72
N GLU A 428 29.54 -22.70 -10.04
CA GLU A 428 30.23 -23.82 -9.39
C GLU A 428 30.37 -23.72 -7.85
N ASP A 429 30.59 -22.55 -7.24
CA ASP A 429 30.79 -22.51 -5.77
C ASP A 429 29.47 -22.54 -4.98
N LEU A 430 28.33 -22.13 -5.57
CA LEU A 430 27.01 -22.28 -4.94
C LEU A 430 26.67 -23.77 -4.78
N TYR A 431 26.93 -24.59 -5.81
CA TYR A 431 26.72 -26.04 -5.76
C TYR A 431 27.66 -26.72 -4.74
N SER A 432 28.94 -26.33 -4.70
CA SER A 432 29.91 -26.83 -3.71
C SER A 432 29.50 -26.50 -2.27
N PHE A 433 28.96 -25.29 -2.04
CA PHE A 433 28.54 -24.84 -0.72
C PHE A 433 27.24 -25.52 -0.25
N ILE A 434 26.27 -25.76 -1.15
CA ILE A 434 25.07 -26.54 -0.87
C ILE A 434 25.42 -27.99 -0.50
N GLU A 435 26.40 -28.62 -1.15
CA GLU A 435 26.89 -29.94 -0.74
C GLU A 435 27.55 -29.91 0.65
N LYS A 436 28.34 -28.87 0.96
CA LYS A 436 28.95 -28.70 2.30
C LYS A 436 27.90 -28.49 3.39
N LEU A 437 26.84 -27.75 3.11
CA LEU A 437 25.71 -27.56 4.03
C LEU A 437 24.92 -28.85 4.24
N LYS A 438 24.64 -29.62 3.17
CA LYS A 438 24.03 -30.95 3.28
C LYS A 438 24.85 -31.88 4.18
N LYS A 439 26.17 -31.89 3.98
CA LYS A 439 27.10 -32.71 4.77
C LYS A 439 27.12 -32.33 6.25
N LYS A 440 27.08 -31.04 6.58
CA LYS A 440 26.97 -30.55 7.97
C LYS A 440 25.61 -30.86 8.62
N VAL A 441 24.52 -30.83 7.85
CA VAL A 441 23.18 -31.20 8.34
C VAL A 441 23.09 -32.70 8.61
N ASP A 442 23.74 -33.53 7.78
CA ASP A 442 23.84 -34.97 8.00
C ASP A 442 24.70 -35.30 9.24
N GLU A 443 25.77 -34.54 9.50
CA GLU A 443 26.57 -34.63 10.75
C GLU A 443 25.72 -34.31 12.01
N VAL A 444 24.88 -33.27 11.96
CA VAL A 444 23.98 -32.89 13.08
C VAL A 444 22.85 -33.92 13.31
N LYS A 445 22.42 -34.65 12.27
CA LYS A 445 21.44 -35.75 12.42
C LYS A 445 22.04 -37.00 13.07
N ILE A 446 23.35 -37.21 12.97
CA ILE A 446 24.03 -38.36 13.58
C ILE A 446 24.18 -38.15 15.10
N ASP A 447 24.46 -36.93 15.54
CA ASP A 447 24.60 -36.61 16.97
C ASP A 447 23.28 -36.71 17.75
N ASN A 448 22.13 -36.47 17.11
CA ASN A 448 20.81 -36.60 17.74
C ASN A 448 20.28 -38.04 17.83
N ASN A 449 21.00 -39.03 17.28
CA ASN A 449 20.67 -40.46 17.41
C ASN A 449 21.55 -41.19 18.45
N ILE A 450 22.41 -40.47 19.19
CA ILE A 450 23.25 -41.00 20.27
C ILE A 450 22.94 -40.28 21.60
N SER A 451 21.67 -39.93 21.85
CA SER A 451 21.20 -39.55 23.19
C SER A 451 20.06 -40.44 23.65
#